data_AF-A0A2H9NFV9-F1
#
_entry.id   AF-A0A2H9NFV9-F1
#
_cell.length_a   1.000
_cell.length_b   1.000
_cell.length_c   1.000
_cell.angle_alpha   90.00
_cell.angle_beta   90.00
_cell.angle_gamma   90.00
#
_symmetry.space_group_name_H-M   'P 1'
#
loop_
_entity.id
_entity.type
_entity.pdbx_description
1 polymer ?
#
loop_
_entity_poly.entity_id
_entity_poly.type
_entity_poly.pdbx_seq_one_letter_code
_entity_poly.pdbx_strand_id
1 'polypeptide(L)'
;MLMEEKVFTINLRKEALKGPKTRKSHASSFIVRKYLKRHMKADNIKIGASINKAIWYRSIKKPPEKIKIKAIKVKDEDDNDVVKAEMWGHVFEEELTKEKPKKEETKTQEKPKETPKESKPEAKEQKKAEEKPEQPEESTKSADK
;
A
#
# COMPACT_ATOMS: atom_id res chain seq x y z
N MET A 1 -32.39 -10.29 -1.52
CA MET A 1 -31.11 -10.54 -2.22
C MET A 1 -31.26 -10.25 -3.71
N LEU A 2 -31.00 -9.01 -4.13
CA LEU A 2 -30.83 -8.70 -5.54
C LEU A 2 -29.33 -8.75 -5.84
N MET A 3 -28.93 -9.70 -6.67
CA MET A 3 -27.56 -9.84 -7.16
C MET A 3 -27.55 -9.35 -8.60
N GLU A 4 -27.10 -8.12 -8.81
CA GLU A 4 -26.80 -7.63 -10.16
C GLU A 4 -25.31 -7.84 -10.41
N GLU A 5 -24.99 -8.74 -11.34
CA GLU A 5 -23.62 -8.96 -11.82
C GLU A 5 -23.41 -8.19 -13.13
N LYS A 6 -22.34 -7.39 -13.17
CA LYS A 6 -21.91 -6.69 -14.38
C LYS A 6 -20.41 -6.82 -14.58
N VAL A 7 -20.02 -6.87 -15.84
CA VAL A 7 -18.63 -6.99 -16.27
C VAL A 7 -18.23 -5.71 -16.97
N PHE A 8 -17.22 -5.04 -16.45
CA PHE A 8 -16.75 -3.76 -16.97
C PHE A 8 -15.32 -3.85 -17.48
N THR A 9 -15.04 -3.17 -18.57
CA THR A 9 -13.66 -2.87 -18.99
C THR A 9 -13.39 -1.40 -18.71
N ILE A 10 -12.58 -1.12 -17.70
CA ILE A 10 -12.26 0.25 -17.26
C ILE A 10 -10.96 0.70 -17.91
N ASN A 11 -11.00 1.83 -18.61
CA ASN A 11 -9.81 2.49 -19.15
C ASN A 11 -9.19 3.41 -18.09
N LEU A 12 -8.02 3.06 -17.56
CA LEU A 12 -7.33 3.82 -16.52
C LEU A 12 -6.42 4.92 -17.07
N ARG A 13 -5.98 4.79 -18.34
CA ARG A 13 -5.01 5.70 -18.97
C ARG A 13 -5.38 7.18 -18.85
N LYS A 14 -6.62 7.53 -19.22
CA LYS A 14 -7.03 8.93 -19.39
C LYS A 14 -6.90 9.73 -18.10
N GLU A 15 -7.33 9.16 -16.97
CA GLU A 15 -7.25 9.84 -15.68
C GLU A 15 -5.88 9.63 -15.01
N ALA A 16 -5.25 8.46 -15.14
CA ALA A 16 -3.93 8.20 -14.55
C ALA A 16 -2.80 9.05 -15.17
N LEU A 17 -2.92 9.46 -16.44
CA LEU A 17 -1.93 10.32 -17.09
C LEU A 17 -1.99 11.80 -16.65
N LYS A 18 -3.10 12.25 -16.05
CA LYS A 18 -3.26 13.65 -15.60
C LYS A 18 -2.36 13.99 -14.41
N GLY A 19 -2.01 12.99 -13.60
CA GLY A 19 -1.19 13.15 -12.40
C GLY A 19 0.30 12.89 -12.62
N PRO A 20 1.14 13.23 -11.63
CA PRO A 20 2.57 12.91 -11.66
C PRO A 20 2.81 11.39 -11.71
N LYS A 21 3.95 10.99 -12.28
CA LYS A 21 4.34 9.58 -12.47
C LYS A 21 4.31 8.77 -11.15
N THR A 22 4.61 9.40 -10.02
CA THR A 22 4.63 8.79 -8.69
C THR A 22 3.25 8.51 -8.09
N ARG A 23 2.16 8.99 -8.71
CA ARG A 23 0.79 8.82 -8.17
C ARG A 23 -0.12 8.02 -9.10
N LYS A 24 0.38 7.48 -10.21
CA LYS A 24 -0.46 6.88 -11.26
C LYS A 24 -1.21 5.62 -10.79
N SER A 25 -0.54 4.70 -10.10
CA SER A 25 -1.22 3.51 -9.56
C SER A 25 -2.21 3.86 -8.45
N HIS A 26 -1.88 4.81 -7.57
CA HIS A 26 -2.86 5.31 -6.59
C HIS A 26 -4.10 5.92 -7.28
N ALA A 27 -3.89 6.80 -8.25
CA ALA A 27 -4.96 7.39 -9.04
C ALA A 27 -5.82 6.32 -9.72
N SER A 28 -5.19 5.26 -10.23
CA SER A 28 -5.88 4.12 -10.84
C SER A 28 -6.88 3.45 -9.91
N SER A 29 -6.53 3.22 -8.64
CA SER A 29 -7.45 2.67 -7.65
C SER A 29 -8.64 3.60 -7.37
N PHE A 30 -8.42 4.92 -7.33
CA PHE A 30 -9.51 5.91 -7.21
C PHE A 30 -10.42 5.93 -8.43
N ILE A 31 -9.85 5.80 -9.64
CA ILE A 31 -10.60 5.77 -10.90
C ILE A 31 -11.55 4.57 -10.93
N VAL A 32 -11.07 3.39 -10.52
CA VAL A 32 -11.92 2.18 -10.43
C VAL A 32 -13.10 2.43 -9.48
N ARG A 33 -12.83 2.97 -8.27
CA ARG A 33 -13.87 3.30 -7.29
C ARG A 33 -14.90 4.28 -7.86
N LYS A 34 -14.44 5.37 -8.48
CA LYS A 34 -15.29 6.40 -9.09
C LYS A 34 -16.15 5.84 -10.22
N TYR A 35 -15.57 4.96 -11.05
CA TYR A 35 -16.28 4.31 -12.14
C TYR A 35 -17.43 3.44 -11.61
N LEU A 36 -17.15 2.59 -10.61
CA LEU A 36 -18.14 1.73 -9.98
C LEU A 36 -19.25 2.53 -9.29
N LYS A 37 -18.88 3.60 -8.56
CA LYS A 37 -19.87 4.50 -7.92
C LYS A 37 -20.85 5.07 -8.95
N ARG A 38 -20.35 5.53 -10.10
CA ARG A 38 -21.17 6.10 -11.18
C ARG A 38 -22.09 5.08 -11.86
N HIS A 39 -21.62 3.85 -12.07
CA HIS A 39 -22.34 2.86 -12.90
C HIS A 39 -23.24 1.92 -12.09
N MET A 40 -22.85 1.60 -10.86
CA MET A 40 -23.62 0.71 -9.97
C MET A 40 -24.53 1.46 -8.99
N LYS A 41 -24.39 2.80 -8.93
CA LYS A 41 -25.14 3.71 -8.03
C LYS A 41 -25.07 3.24 -6.58
N ALA A 42 -23.85 2.96 -6.10
CA ALA A 42 -23.59 2.51 -4.75
C ALA A 42 -22.48 3.35 -4.12
N ASP A 43 -22.66 3.73 -2.87
CA ASP A 43 -21.68 4.52 -2.14
C ASP A 43 -20.59 3.65 -1.51
N ASN A 44 -20.97 2.46 -1.04
CA ASN A 44 -20.04 1.54 -0.38
C ASN A 44 -19.46 0.53 -1.37
N ILE A 45 -18.16 0.65 -1.63
CA ILE A 45 -17.45 -0.12 -2.65
C ILE A 45 -16.28 -0.86 -2.01
N LYS A 46 -16.37 -2.18 -2.01
CA LYS A 46 -15.33 -3.11 -1.56
C LYS A 46 -14.56 -3.60 -2.79
N ILE A 47 -13.33 -3.13 -2.93
CA ILE A 47 -12.42 -3.52 -4.02
C ILE A 47 -11.57 -4.68 -3.52
N GLY A 48 -11.61 -5.80 -4.23
CA GLY A 48 -10.83 -6.98 -3.94
C GLY A 48 -9.33 -6.80 -4.14
N ALA A 49 -8.55 -7.69 -3.51
CA ALA A 49 -7.10 -7.65 -3.59
C ALA A 49 -6.57 -7.93 -5.00
N SER A 50 -7.29 -8.72 -5.81
CA SER A 50 -6.88 -9.06 -7.18
C SER A 50 -6.76 -7.81 -8.08
N ILE A 51 -7.71 -6.88 -7.98
CA ILE A 51 -7.69 -5.61 -8.72
C ILE A 51 -6.49 -4.78 -8.30
N ASN A 52 -6.24 -4.68 -6.99
CA ASN A 52 -5.10 -3.92 -6.50
C ASN A 52 -3.78 -4.54 -6.98
N LYS A 53 -3.61 -5.87 -6.85
CA LYS A 53 -2.43 -6.59 -7.37
C LYS A 53 -2.23 -6.31 -8.87
N ALA A 54 -3.29 -6.32 -9.67
CA ALA A 54 -3.23 -6.00 -11.10
C ALA A 54 -2.80 -4.56 -11.37
N ILE A 55 -3.30 -3.59 -10.61
CA ILE A 55 -2.91 -2.17 -10.71
C ILE A 55 -1.42 -1.99 -10.40
N TRP A 56 -0.91 -2.72 -9.42
CA TRP A 56 0.46 -2.59 -8.90
C TRP A 56 1.49 -3.53 -9.53
N TYR A 57 1.08 -4.46 -10.41
CA TYR A 57 1.95 -5.47 -11.05
C TYR A 57 3.22 -4.89 -11.73
N ARG A 58 3.12 -3.71 -12.35
CA ARG A 58 4.24 -3.04 -13.07
C ARG A 58 4.83 -1.85 -12.30
N SER A 59 4.64 -1.79 -10.98
CA SER A 59 5.02 -0.65 -10.13
C SER A 59 4.16 0.61 -10.31
N ILE A 60 4.40 1.61 -9.45
CA ILE A 60 3.62 2.84 -9.27
C ILE A 60 3.55 3.73 -10.51
N LYS A 61 4.57 3.66 -11.36
CA LYS A 61 4.77 4.55 -12.53
C LYS A 61 4.01 4.09 -13.77
N LYS A 62 3.70 2.79 -13.87
CA LYS A 62 3.18 2.15 -15.09
C LYS A 62 1.96 1.27 -14.78
N PRO A 63 0.85 1.83 -14.25
CA PRO A 63 -0.37 1.05 -14.07
C PRO A 63 -0.86 0.51 -15.44
N PRO A 64 -1.62 -0.59 -15.44
CA PRO A 64 -2.21 -1.15 -16.64
C PRO A 64 -3.18 -0.16 -17.30
N GLU A 65 -3.30 -0.25 -18.63
CA GLU A 65 -4.11 0.68 -19.40
C GLU A 65 -5.61 0.42 -19.27
N LYS A 66 -5.97 -0.86 -19.28
CA LYS A 66 -7.33 -1.37 -19.18
C LYS A 66 -7.36 -2.47 -18.13
N ILE A 67 -8.43 -2.53 -17.35
CA ILE A 67 -8.69 -3.63 -16.42
C ILE A 67 -10.12 -4.14 -16.67
N LYS A 68 -10.26 -5.46 -16.79
CA LYS A 68 -11.56 -6.12 -16.82
C LYS A 68 -11.95 -6.53 -15.40
N ILE A 69 -13.08 -6.05 -14.93
CA ILE A 69 -13.56 -6.21 -13.55
C ILE A 69 -14.95 -6.82 -13.58
N LYS A 70 -15.18 -7.80 -12.70
CA LYS A 70 -16.51 -8.32 -12.37
C LYS A 70 -16.99 -7.61 -11.11
N ALA A 71 -18.14 -6.94 -11.20
CA ALA A 71 -18.75 -6.22 -10.10
C ALA A 71 -20.09 -6.86 -9.76
N ILE A 72 -20.30 -7.10 -8.47
CA ILE A 72 -21.51 -7.71 -7.92
C ILE A 72 -22.12 -6.71 -6.96
N LYS A 73 -23.37 -6.32 -7.22
CA LYS A 73 -24.16 -5.50 -6.30
C LYS A 73 -24.92 -6.41 -5.34
N VAL A 74 -24.76 -6.15 -4.05
CA VAL A 74 -25.40 -6.88 -2.95
C VAL A 74 -26.09 -5.85 -2.06
N LYS A 75 -27.30 -6.16 -1.60
CA LYS A 75 -27.97 -5.42 -0.53
C LYS A 75 -27.66 -6.10 0.80
N ASP A 76 -27.11 -5.33 1.75
CA ASP A 76 -26.90 -5.79 3.13
C ASP A 76 -28.23 -5.83 3.91
N GLU A 77 -28.21 -6.31 5.16
CA GLU A 77 -29.39 -6.43 6.04
C GLU A 77 -30.07 -5.08 6.32
N ASP A 78 -29.29 -4.00 6.37
CA ASP A 78 -29.77 -2.62 6.52
C ASP A 78 -30.21 -1.96 5.19
N ASP A 79 -30.47 -2.75 4.15
CA ASP A 79 -30.88 -2.31 2.80
C ASP A 79 -29.87 -1.44 2.03
N ASN A 80 -28.65 -1.28 2.57
CA ASN A 80 -27.56 -0.54 1.95
C ASN A 80 -27.01 -1.23 0.70
N ASP A 81 -26.82 -0.46 -0.37
CA ASP A 81 -26.23 -0.94 -1.62
C ASP A 81 -24.69 -1.06 -1.49
N VAL A 82 -24.19 -2.29 -1.47
CA VAL A 82 -22.75 -2.59 -1.44
C VAL A 82 -22.30 -3.24 -2.73
N VAL A 83 -21.19 -2.75 -3.29
CA VAL A 83 -20.58 -3.33 -4.49
C VAL A 83 -19.29 -4.03 -4.13
N LYS A 84 -19.22 -5.33 -4.41
CA LYS A 84 -17.99 -6.13 -4.36
C LYS A 84 -17.43 -6.24 -5.76
N ALA A 85 -16.14 -5.94 -5.93
CA ALA A 85 -15.48 -5.98 -7.23
C ALA A 85 -14.20 -6.81 -7.18
N GLU A 86 -14.04 -7.71 -8.15
CA GLU A 86 -12.84 -8.53 -8.35
C GLU A 86 -12.40 -8.51 -9.82
N MET A 87 -11.15 -8.87 -10.08
CA MET A 87 -10.63 -8.99 -11.43
C MET A 87 -11.31 -10.16 -12.16
N TRP A 88 -11.50 -10.02 -13.48
CA TRP A 88 -12.13 -11.08 -14.28
C TRP A 88 -11.36 -12.41 -14.14
N GLY A 89 -12.08 -13.48 -13.82
CA GLY A 89 -11.51 -14.82 -13.59
C GLY A 89 -11.02 -15.08 -12.16
N HIS A 90 -11.05 -14.08 -11.27
CA HIS A 90 -10.81 -14.28 -9.84
C HIS A 90 -12.14 -14.34 -9.08
N VAL A 91 -12.27 -15.35 -8.22
CA VAL A 91 -13.37 -15.48 -7.25
C VAL A 91 -13.00 -14.66 -6.00
N PHE A 92 -14.00 -14.06 -5.35
CA PHE A 92 -13.78 -13.23 -4.15
C PHE A 92 -13.22 -14.10 -3.01
N GLU A 93 -12.10 -13.70 -2.40
CA GLU A 93 -11.37 -14.51 -1.38
C GLU A 93 -12.22 -14.87 -0.13
N GLU A 94 -13.28 -14.11 0.18
CA GLU A 94 -14.25 -14.46 1.24
C GLU A 94 -14.96 -15.81 0.99
N GLU A 95 -15.09 -16.25 -0.27
CA GLU A 95 -15.71 -17.55 -0.57
C GLU A 95 -14.73 -18.69 -0.29
N LEU A 96 -13.44 -18.51 -0.58
CA LEU A 96 -12.39 -19.50 -0.26
C LEU A 96 -12.17 -19.69 1.25
N THR A 97 -12.48 -18.68 2.07
CA THR A 97 -12.27 -18.73 3.52
C THR A 97 -13.47 -19.31 4.27
N LYS A 98 -14.69 -19.18 3.73
CA LYS A 98 -15.90 -19.84 4.25
C LYS A 98 -15.88 -21.36 4.10
N GLU A 99 -15.13 -21.89 3.14
CA GLU A 99 -14.96 -23.33 2.90
C GLU A 99 -13.92 -24.03 3.80
N LYS A 100 -13.21 -23.30 4.68
CA LYS A 100 -12.34 -23.95 5.67
C LYS A 100 -13.11 -24.12 6.98
N PRO A 101 -13.64 -25.33 7.30
CA PRO A 101 -14.17 -25.58 8.63
C PRO A 101 -13.03 -25.43 9.65
N LYS A 102 -13.35 -24.78 10.77
CA LYS A 102 -12.52 -24.76 11.99
C LYS A 102 -12.10 -26.19 12.30
N LYS A 103 -10.81 -26.50 12.23
CA LYS A 103 -10.22 -27.61 12.98
C LYS A 103 -9.19 -27.06 13.93
N GLU A 104 -9.45 -27.41 15.19
CA GLU A 104 -8.84 -26.94 16.41
C GLU A 104 -7.34 -27.25 16.50
N GLU A 105 -6.77 -26.54 17.46
CA GLU A 105 -5.39 -26.49 17.90
C GLU A 105 -4.79 -27.86 18.19
N THR A 106 -3.54 -28.07 17.77
CA THR A 106 -2.60 -28.79 18.63
C THR A 106 -1.26 -28.07 18.61
N LYS A 107 -0.84 -27.77 19.83
CA LYS A 107 0.30 -26.97 20.26
C LYS A 107 1.51 -27.89 20.41
N THR A 108 2.61 -27.57 19.75
CA THR A 108 3.99 -28.04 20.03
C THR A 108 4.88 -27.00 19.30
N GLN A 109 5.26 -25.86 19.92
CA GLN A 109 6.45 -25.69 20.77
C GLN A 109 7.57 -26.66 20.34
N GLU A 110 8.58 -26.24 19.56
CA GLU A 110 9.75 -25.50 20.07
C GLU A 110 10.49 -24.70 18.97
N LYS A 111 11.02 -23.53 19.38
CA LYS A 111 12.19 -22.87 18.78
C LYS A 111 13.47 -23.55 19.32
N PRO A 112 14.57 -23.54 18.54
CA PRO A 112 15.63 -22.54 18.78
C PRO A 112 15.90 -21.74 17.49
N LYS A 113 15.81 -20.40 17.42
CA LYS A 113 16.85 -19.42 17.80
C LYS A 113 18.28 -20.01 17.84
N GLU A 114 19.07 -19.74 16.81
CA GLU A 114 20.35 -19.04 16.99
C GLU A 114 20.85 -18.38 15.70
N THR A 115 20.88 -17.04 15.76
CA THR A 115 21.79 -16.18 15.02
C THR A 115 23.16 -16.22 15.70
N PRO A 116 24.27 -16.43 14.97
CA PRO A 116 25.55 -15.93 15.42
C PRO A 116 25.65 -14.44 15.05
N LYS A 117 25.50 -13.58 16.05
CA LYS A 117 25.90 -12.18 15.99
C LYS A 117 26.88 -11.99 17.13
N GLU A 118 28.19 -11.98 16.84
CA GLU A 118 29.18 -11.16 17.54
C GLU A 118 30.60 -11.37 17.02
N SER A 119 31.12 -10.33 16.36
CA SER A 119 32.45 -9.83 16.69
C SER A 119 32.46 -8.32 16.46
N LYS A 120 32.07 -7.59 17.49
CA LYS A 120 32.59 -6.25 17.77
C LYS A 120 32.74 -6.14 19.29
N PRO A 121 33.97 -6.05 19.82
CA PRO A 121 34.21 -5.35 21.07
C PRO A 121 34.60 -3.90 20.75
N GLU A 122 33.90 -2.99 21.40
CA GLU A 122 34.23 -1.57 21.55
C GLU A 122 35.32 -1.37 22.61
N ALA A 123 36.19 -0.36 22.41
CA ALA A 123 36.76 0.55 23.43
C ALA A 123 37.65 1.56 22.67
N LYS A 124 37.30 2.84 22.45
CA LYS A 124 37.28 3.98 23.39
C LYS A 124 38.53 4.07 24.29
N GLU A 125 39.51 4.88 23.88
CA GLU A 125 40.24 5.92 24.66
C GLU A 125 41.33 6.52 23.74
N GLN A 126 41.19 7.76 23.27
CA GLN A 126 41.63 9.01 23.90
C GLN A 126 43.16 9.12 24.17
N LYS A 127 43.73 10.18 23.57
CA LYS A 127 44.86 11.03 24.00
C LYS A 127 46.30 10.62 23.65
N LYS A 128 46.88 11.39 22.72
CA LYS A 128 48.12 12.20 22.88
C LYS A 128 48.13 13.23 21.72
N ALA A 129 47.78 14.52 21.85
CA ALA A 129 48.29 15.59 22.71
C ALA A 129 49.79 15.82 22.57
N GLU A 130 50.17 16.86 21.83
CA GLU A 130 51.36 17.74 21.96
C GLU A 130 51.61 18.42 20.59
N GLU A 131 51.78 19.73 20.42
CA GLU A 131 51.64 20.88 21.30
C GLU A 131 51.72 22.16 20.41
N LYS A 132 51.10 23.24 20.91
CA LYS A 132 51.20 24.66 20.48
C LYS A 132 52.66 25.16 20.60
N PRO A 133 53.07 26.39 20.17
CA PRO A 133 52.48 27.70 20.52
C PRO A 133 52.33 28.62 19.27
N GLU A 134 51.74 29.82 19.23
CA GLU A 134 51.67 30.90 20.22
C GLU A 134 50.62 31.95 19.73
N GLN A 135 50.01 32.68 20.66
CA GLN A 135 49.07 33.80 20.50
C GLN A 135 49.83 35.12 20.81
N PRO A 136 49.35 36.37 20.55
CA PRO A 136 48.11 36.95 21.11
C PRO A 136 47.34 37.93 20.18
N GLU A 137 46.01 37.99 20.27
CA GLU A 137 45.18 39.07 20.85
C GLU A 137 45.49 40.52 20.42
N GLU A 138 44.52 41.17 19.77
CA GLU A 138 44.12 42.54 20.15
C GLU A 138 42.66 42.85 19.75
N SER A 139 41.87 43.22 20.75
CA SER A 139 40.57 43.89 20.67
C SER A 139 40.68 45.26 19.98
N THR A 140 39.69 45.77 19.26
CA THR A 140 38.73 46.80 19.72
C THR A 140 37.81 47.22 18.54
N LYS A 141 36.49 47.32 18.72
CA LYS A 141 35.67 48.57 18.78
C LYS A 141 35.74 49.38 17.46
N SER A 142 34.70 49.49 16.63
CA SER A 142 33.59 50.48 16.70
C SER A 142 32.70 50.29 15.44
N ALA A 143 31.37 50.26 15.53
CA ALA A 143 30.43 51.39 15.44
C ALA A 143 30.57 52.28 14.17
N ASP A 144 29.42 52.52 13.53
CA ASP A 144 29.06 53.51 12.49
C ASP A 144 29.47 53.26 11.02
N LYS A 145 28.49 52.88 10.17
CA LYS A 145 27.77 53.82 9.27
C LYS A 145 26.59 53.14 8.57
#